data_AF-A0A0G1H169-F1
#
_entry.id   AF-A0A0G1H169-F1
#
_cell.length_a   1.000
_cell.length_b   1.000
_cell.length_c   1.000
_cell.angle_alpha   90.00
_cell.angle_beta   90.00
_cell.angle_gamma   90.00
#
_symmetry.space_group_name_H-M   'P 1'
#
loop_
_entity.id
_entity.type
_entity.pdbx_description
1 polymer ?
#
loop_
_entity_poly.entity_id
_entity_poly.type
_entity_poly.pdbx_seq_one_letter_code
_entity_poly.pdbx_strand_id
1 'polypeptide(L)' 'KHRHSRVRQKDDQAHIERFNRTIQEECLDRTAHTLEDFREALGQYMPYYNNERLHMGINYQTPLEVLRRC' A
#
# COMPACT_ATOMS: atom_id res chain seq x y z
N LYS A 1 12.78 -0.08 18.11
CA LYS A 1 12.05 0.81 19.04
C LYS A 1 10.62 0.96 18.53
N HIS A 2 9.60 0.72 19.37
CA HIS A 2 8.21 0.93 18.98
C HIS A 2 7.86 2.43 19.03
N ARG A 3 7.07 2.94 18.08
CA ARG A 3 6.62 4.34 18.03
C ARG A 3 5.10 4.36 17.82
N HIS A 4 4.42 5.17 18.60
CA HIS A 4 2.98 5.43 18.45
C HIS A 4 2.73 6.77 17.76
N SER A 5 1.67 6.85 16.96
CA SER A 5 1.16 8.12 16.43
C SER A 5 0.54 8.96 17.54
N ARG A 6 0.40 10.27 17.31
CA ARG A 6 -0.22 11.16 18.29
C ARG A 6 -1.71 10.90 18.38
N VAL A 7 -2.28 11.08 19.56
CA VAL A 7 -3.71 10.89 19.80
C VAL A 7 -4.51 11.98 19.07
N ARG A 8 -5.56 11.58 18.35
CA ARG A 8 -6.47 12.47 17.58
C ARG A 8 -5.81 13.28 16.46
N GLN A 9 -4.69 12.80 15.92
CA GLN A 9 -4.05 13.39 14.74
C GLN A 9 -4.28 12.47 13.53
N LYS A 10 -5.26 12.83 12.69
CA LYS A 10 -5.69 12.05 11.52
C LYS A 10 -4.58 11.98 10.47
N ASP A 11 -3.86 13.09 10.30
CA ASP A 11 -2.85 13.24 9.25
C ASP A 11 -1.62 12.37 9.47
N ASP A 12 -1.34 11.95 10.71
CA ASP A 12 -0.19 11.10 11.05
C ASP A 12 -0.23 9.74 10.33
N GLN A 13 -1.44 9.24 10.00
CA GLN A 13 -1.64 7.94 9.35
C GLN A 13 -2.25 8.05 7.96
N ALA A 14 -2.53 9.25 7.45
CA ALA A 14 -3.24 9.46 6.19
C ALA A 14 -2.60 8.72 5.00
N HIS A 15 -1.27 8.63 4.96
CA HIS A 15 -0.56 7.88 3.91
C HIS A 15 -0.78 6.36 4.02
N ILE A 16 -0.79 5.81 5.23
CA ILE A 16 -1.05 4.39 5.50
C ILE A 16 -2.51 4.05 5.19
N GLU A 17 -3.44 4.91 5.59
CA GLU A 17 -4.87 4.74 5.28
C GLU A 17 -5.11 4.76 3.77
N ARG A 18 -4.49 5.69 3.04
CA ARG A 18 -4.56 5.73 1.58
C ARG A 18 -4.02 4.45 0.95
N PHE A 19 -2.89 3.95 1.43
CA PHE A 19 -2.30 2.69 0.97
C PHE A 19 -3.24 1.50 1.20
N ASN A 20 -3.80 1.38 2.41
CA ASN A 20 -4.74 0.31 2.75
C ASN A 20 -5.99 0.34 1.86
N ARG A 21 -6.55 1.52 1.61
CA ARG A 21 -7.69 1.68 0.69
C ARG A 21 -7.34 1.23 -0.73
N THR A 22 -6.16 1.60 -1.24
CA THR A 22 -5.72 1.17 -2.58
C THR A 22 -5.59 -0.35 -2.68
N ILE A 23 -5.02 -1.01 -1.67
CA ILE A 23 -4.95 -2.49 -1.65
C ILE A 23 -6.34 -3.10 -1.61
N GLN A 24 -7.24 -2.54 -0.80
CA GLN A 24 -8.59 -3.07 -0.71
C GLN A 24 -9.33 -2.97 -2.05
N GLU A 25 -9.39 -1.77 -2.63
CA GLU A 25 -10.15 -1.49 -3.86
C GLU A 25 -9.55 -2.18 -5.10
N GLU A 26 -8.22 -2.24 -5.21
CA GLU A 26 -7.55 -2.79 -6.40
C GLU A 26 -7.29 -4.30 -6.31
N CYS A 27 -7.15 -4.86 -5.11
CA CYS A 27 -6.76 -6.26 -4.91
C CYS A 27 -7.81 -7.09 -4.14
N LEU A 28 -8.16 -6.69 -2.92
CA LEU A 28 -8.90 -7.57 -2.00
C LEU A 28 -10.40 -7.64 -2.31
N ASP A 29 -11.03 -6.56 -2.77
CA ASP A 29 -12.48 -6.51 -3.03
C ASP A 29 -12.92 -7.48 -4.15
N ARG A 30 -11.98 -7.91 -5.00
CA ARG A 30 -12.20 -8.88 -6.09
C ARG A 30 -11.82 -10.31 -5.73
N THR A 31 -11.35 -10.52 -4.51
CA THR A 31 -10.82 -11.79 -4.02
C THR A 31 -11.83 -12.46 -3.08
N ALA A 32 -11.83 -13.78 -3.01
CA ALA A 32 -12.62 -14.48 -2.00
C ALA A 32 -12.12 -14.12 -0.59
N HIS A 33 -13.04 -13.95 0.35
CA HIS A 33 -12.73 -13.43 1.68
C HIS A 33 -12.24 -14.54 2.63
N THR A 34 -11.17 -15.22 2.23
CA THR A 34 -10.45 -16.18 3.08
C THR A 34 -9.00 -15.76 3.28
N LEU A 35 -8.38 -16.24 4.36
CA LEU A 35 -6.98 -15.93 4.65
C LEU A 35 -6.01 -16.50 3.60
N GLU A 36 -6.38 -17.61 2.95
CA GLU A 36 -5.58 -18.24 1.92
C GLU A 36 -5.61 -17.41 0.63
N ASP A 37 -6.81 -17.05 0.18
CA ASP A 37 -7.00 -16.21 -1.00
C ASP A 37 -6.35 -14.83 -0.84
N PHE A 38 -6.48 -14.21 0.33
CA PHE A 38 -5.81 -12.94 0.62
C PHE A 38 -4.29 -13.07 0.58
N ARG A 39 -3.73 -14.17 1.09
CA ARG A 39 -2.29 -14.39 1.03
C ARG A 39 -1.81 -14.51 -0.41
N GLU A 40 -2.53 -15.25 -1.23
CA GLU A 40 -2.19 -15.42 -2.65
C GLU A 40 -2.31 -14.09 -3.40
N ALA A 41 -3.45 -13.40 -3.27
CA ALA A 41 -3.71 -12.13 -3.95
C ALA A 41 -2.69 -11.06 -3.56
N LEU A 42 -2.37 -10.93 -2.27
CA LEU A 42 -1.32 -10.02 -1.81
C LEU A 42 0.07 -10.41 -2.32
N GLY A 43 0.37 -11.71 -2.38
CA GLY A 43 1.62 -12.23 -2.92
C GLY A 43 1.85 -11.84 -4.38
N GLN A 44 0.78 -11.79 -5.17
CA GLN A 44 0.82 -11.36 -6.58
C GLN A 44 0.78 -9.83 -6.73
N TYR A 45 -0.03 -9.14 -5.92
CA TYR A 45 -0.23 -7.70 -6.05
C TYR A 45 0.95 -6.86 -5.55
N MET A 46 1.63 -7.29 -4.48
CA MET A 46 2.72 -6.51 -3.88
C MET A 46 3.92 -6.27 -4.81
N PRO A 47 4.42 -7.27 -5.58
CA PRO A 47 5.44 -7.05 -6.60
C PRO A 47 5.04 -5.98 -7.62
N TYR A 48 3.82 -6.05 -8.15
CA TYR A 48 3.29 -5.05 -9.09
C TYR A 48 3.22 -3.65 -8.46
N TYR A 49 2.66 -3.52 -7.26
CA TYR A 49 2.53 -2.25 -6.56
C TYR A 49 3.89 -1.58 -6.36
N ASN A 50 4.90 -2.35 -5.94
CA ASN A 50 6.21 -1.81 -5.60
C ASN A 50 7.10 -1.50 -6.81
N ASN A 51 6.97 -2.25 -7.91
CA ASN A 51 7.92 -2.20 -9.03
C ASN A 51 7.35 -1.65 -10.34
N GLU A 52 6.03 -1.62 -10.52
CA GLU A 52 5.41 -1.34 -11.81
C GLU A 52 4.34 -0.25 -11.74
N ARG A 53 3.58 -0.17 -10.64
CA ARG A 53 2.52 0.82 -10.47
C ARG A 53 3.11 2.24 -10.47
N LEU A 54 2.64 3.08 -11.39
CA LEU A 54 3.02 4.50 -11.44
C LEU A 54 2.13 5.33 -10.53
N HIS A 55 2.73 6.26 -9.79
CA HIS A 55 2.01 7.10 -8.85
C HIS A 55 2.16 8.58 -9.23
N MET A 56 1.06 9.21 -9.65
CA MET A 56 1.09 10.64 -10.06
C MET A 56 1.61 11.57 -8.96
N GLY A 57 1.29 11.28 -7.69
CA GLY A 57 1.71 12.10 -6.55
C GLY A 57 3.22 12.06 -6.24
N ILE A 58 3.97 11.17 -6.90
CA ILE A 58 5.43 11.04 -6.78
C ILE A 58 6.09 11.08 -8.17
N ASN A 59 5.61 11.97 -9.05
CA ASN A 59 6.16 12.20 -10.39
C ASN A 59 6.18 10.93 -11.27
N TYR A 60 5.11 10.13 -11.22
CA TYR A 60 4.99 8.87 -11.97
C TYR A 60 6.12 7.89 -11.68
N GLN A 61 6.66 7.90 -10.46
CA GLN A 61 7.61 6.90 -10.02
C GLN A 61 6.90 5.76 -9.30
N THR A 62 7.56 4.62 -9.31
CA THR A 62 7.19 3.46 -8.51
C THR A 62 7.67 3.65 -7.06
N PRO A 63 7.03 2.99 -6.08
CA PRO A 63 7.48 3.05 -4.69
C PRO A 63 8.97 2.69 -4.52
N LEU A 64 9.46 1.70 -5.26
CA LEU A 64 10.85 1.28 -5.18
C LEU A 64 11.83 2.32 -5.76
N GLU A 65 11.46 3.01 -6.84
CA GLU A 65 12.27 4.09 -7.39
C GLU A 65 12.40 5.27 -6.42
N VAL A 66 11.33 5.61 -5.71
CA VAL A 66 11.38 6.65 -4.68
C VAL A 66 12.28 6.20 -3.52
N LEU A 67 12.14 4.96 -3.06
CA LEU A 67 12.96 4.42 -1.97
C LEU A 67 14.47 4.46 -2.30
N ARG A 68 14.85 4.18 -3.55
CA ARG A 68 16.25 4.20 -4.01
C ARG A 68 16.86 5.60 -4.12
N ARG A 69 16.04 6.65 -4.15
CA ARG A 69 16.49 8.05 -4.22
C ARG A 69 16.77 8.65 -2.85
N CYS A 70 16.24 8.04 -1.79
CA CYS A 70 16.46 8.43 -0.40
C CYS A 70 17.72 7.78 0.15
#